data_AF-A0A8S3PZ19-F1
#
_entry.id   AF-A0A8S3PZ19-F1
#
_cell.length_a   1.000
_cell.length_b   1.000
_cell.length_c   1.000
_cell.angle_alpha   90.00
_cell.angle_beta   90.00
_cell.angle_gamma   90.00
#
_symmetry.space_group_name_H-M   'P 1'
#
loop_
_entity.id
_entity.type
_entity.pdbx_description
1 polymer ?
#
loop_
_entity_poly.entity_id
_entity_poly.type
_entity_poly.pdbx_seq_one_letter_code
_entity_poly.pdbx_strand_id
1 'polypeptide(L)'
;MLDNYVFKYKNRKKFINKSGGIALGYKSYLEDFIKPIDTECKFVLWFSVDKVILKTSENVIFGIIYVPPESSNYSSVDAFSEIELEFQRLNKNSEFICLLGDMNARTGILPDYVDLNANDDFFEQNVLDISEFTDVTILDDMGLSRLRNSPDTVINSFGRKLISFCKDNNLFIFNGRVGKDKIGMSTSKNNSVIDYVVGTSLLLQIVHDFEIFEFNKLYSDVHSPLALTLRLNDSFSGKKSTNKKSFPRIKPWKQEKK
;
A
#
# COMPACT_ATOMS: atom_id res chain seq x y z
N MET A 1 -26.73 -3.92 -2.46
CA MET A 1 -25.35 -3.68 -2.92
C MET A 1 -25.36 -2.37 -3.70
N LEU A 2 -24.29 -1.58 -3.63
CA LEU A 2 -24.20 -0.35 -4.44
C LEU A 2 -24.20 -0.72 -5.92
N ASP A 3 -25.13 -0.16 -6.69
CA ASP A 3 -25.21 -0.41 -8.12
C ASP A 3 -23.89 0.01 -8.80
N ASN A 4 -23.42 -0.78 -9.77
CA ASN A 4 -22.16 -0.60 -10.51
C ASN A 4 -20.86 -0.87 -9.73
N TYR A 5 -20.91 -1.59 -8.60
CA TYR A 5 -19.73 -2.09 -7.92
C TYR A 5 -19.68 -3.62 -7.91
N VAL A 6 -18.48 -4.17 -8.03
CA VAL A 6 -18.18 -5.56 -7.74
C VAL A 6 -17.40 -5.61 -6.43
N PHE A 7 -17.74 -6.59 -5.60
CA PHE A 7 -17.12 -6.80 -4.31
C PHE A 7 -16.47 -8.18 -4.22
N LYS A 8 -15.26 -8.22 -3.68
CA LYS A 8 -14.55 -9.44 -3.28
C LYS A 8 -14.27 -9.36 -1.79
N TYR A 9 -14.27 -10.51 -1.12
CA TYR A 9 -14.16 -10.55 0.34
C TYR A 9 -13.14 -11.60 0.77
N LYS A 10 -12.41 -11.30 1.85
CA LYS A 10 -11.56 -12.26 2.55
C LYS A 10 -12.01 -12.40 4.00
N ASN A 11 -12.00 -13.64 4.49
CA ASN A 11 -12.50 -14.03 5.81
C ASN A 11 -13.99 -13.72 6.07
N ARG A 12 -14.75 -13.36 5.03
CA ARG A 12 -16.21 -13.27 5.06
C ARG A 12 -16.81 -14.23 4.05
N LYS A 13 -17.42 -15.31 4.53
CA LYS A 13 -18.16 -16.28 3.70
C LYS A 13 -19.67 -16.00 3.65
N LYS A 14 -20.22 -15.32 4.67
CA LYS A 14 -21.62 -14.85 4.77
C LYS A 14 -21.67 -13.61 5.69
N PHE A 15 -22.69 -12.74 5.55
CA PHE A 15 -22.95 -11.60 6.47
C PHE A 15 -23.33 -12.02 7.91
N ILE A 16 -23.06 -13.26 8.31
CA ILE A 16 -23.47 -13.86 9.59
C ILE A 16 -22.48 -13.49 10.71
N ASN A 17 -21.18 -13.41 10.41
CA ASN A 17 -20.19 -12.97 11.39
C ASN A 17 -20.12 -11.44 11.39
N LYS A 18 -20.38 -10.86 12.57
CA LYS A 18 -20.50 -9.40 12.77
C LYS A 18 -19.16 -8.67 12.86
N SER A 19 -18.03 -9.38 12.93
CA SER A 19 -16.70 -8.80 13.17
C SER A 19 -15.65 -9.28 12.18
N GLY A 20 -14.73 -8.37 11.82
CA GLY A 20 -13.57 -8.64 10.99
C GLY A 20 -13.85 -8.79 9.48
N GLY A 21 -12.79 -9.15 8.77
CA GLY A 21 -12.79 -9.42 7.33
C GLY A 21 -12.40 -8.22 6.47
N ILE A 22 -11.91 -8.52 5.28
CA ILE A 22 -11.39 -7.55 4.32
C ILE A 22 -12.32 -7.55 3.12
N ALA A 23 -12.59 -6.37 2.56
CA ALA A 23 -13.39 -6.23 1.35
C ALA A 23 -12.65 -5.37 0.33
N LEU A 24 -12.68 -5.82 -0.92
CA LEU A 24 -12.27 -5.05 -2.08
C LEU A 24 -13.55 -4.68 -2.86
N GLY A 25 -13.79 -3.39 -3.06
CA GLY A 25 -14.88 -2.88 -3.89
C GLY A 25 -14.34 -2.04 -5.05
N TYR A 26 -14.77 -2.32 -6.26
CA TYR A 26 -14.36 -1.56 -7.45
C TYR A 26 -15.50 -1.43 -8.45
N LYS A 27 -15.39 -0.45 -9.35
CA LYS A 27 -16.41 -0.18 -10.36
C LYS A 27 -16.52 -1.35 -11.36
N SER A 28 -17.73 -1.74 -11.72
CA SER A 28 -17.98 -2.89 -12.60
C SER A 28 -17.29 -2.81 -13.96
N TYR A 29 -17.07 -1.61 -14.51
CA TYR A 29 -16.34 -1.43 -15.76
C TYR A 29 -14.83 -1.76 -15.65
N LEU A 30 -14.31 -2.00 -14.44
CA LEU A 30 -12.93 -2.40 -14.17
C LEU A 30 -12.78 -3.93 -14.00
N GLU A 31 -13.86 -4.72 -14.01
CA GLU A 31 -13.81 -6.18 -13.73
C GLU A 31 -12.81 -6.93 -14.63
N ASP A 32 -12.71 -6.53 -15.90
CA ASP A 32 -11.82 -7.19 -16.84
C ASP A 32 -10.33 -6.99 -16.50
N PHE A 33 -10.02 -5.92 -15.76
CA PHE A 33 -8.65 -5.47 -15.47
C PHE A 33 -8.22 -5.73 -14.02
N ILE A 34 -9.15 -6.14 -13.15
CA ILE A 34 -8.86 -6.45 -11.75
C ILE A 34 -8.97 -7.95 -11.55
N LYS A 35 -7.86 -8.59 -11.15
CA LYS A 35 -7.81 -10.04 -10.91
C LYS A 35 -7.45 -10.31 -9.45
N PRO A 36 -8.38 -10.85 -8.64
CA PRO A 36 -8.06 -11.35 -7.31
C PRO A 36 -6.94 -12.40 -7.38
N ILE A 37 -6.07 -12.42 -6.37
CA ILE A 37 -5.02 -13.42 -6.23
C ILE A 37 -5.34 -14.21 -4.97
N ASP A 38 -5.67 -15.49 -5.15
CA ASP A 38 -6.03 -16.37 -4.04
C ASP A 38 -4.78 -16.83 -3.30
N THR A 39 -4.76 -16.57 -2.00
CA THR A 39 -3.67 -16.91 -1.08
C THR A 39 -4.21 -17.34 0.28
N GLU A 40 -3.41 -18.09 1.04
CA GLU A 40 -3.82 -18.65 2.33
C GLU A 40 -3.71 -17.64 3.50
N CYS A 41 -2.87 -16.61 3.39
CA CYS A 41 -2.67 -15.62 4.45
C CYS A 41 -3.97 -14.88 4.75
N LYS A 42 -4.42 -14.96 6.00
CA LYS A 42 -5.71 -14.37 6.40
C LYS A 42 -5.63 -12.86 6.56
N PHE A 43 -4.43 -12.28 6.63
CA PHE A 43 -4.24 -10.85 6.91
C PHE A 43 -4.28 -9.98 5.67
N VAL A 44 -4.20 -10.56 4.46
CA VAL A 44 -4.13 -9.79 3.20
C VAL A 44 -5.10 -10.31 2.14
N LEU A 45 -5.89 -9.41 1.58
CA LEU A 45 -6.62 -9.64 0.33
C LEU A 45 -5.79 -9.11 -0.84
N TRP A 46 -5.26 -10.01 -1.66
CA TRP A 46 -4.45 -9.65 -2.82
C TRP A 46 -5.28 -9.54 -4.10
N PHE A 47 -4.91 -8.58 -4.94
CA PHE A 47 -5.40 -8.46 -6.30
C PHE A 47 -4.36 -7.80 -7.19
N SER A 48 -4.43 -8.05 -8.49
CA SER A 48 -3.63 -7.33 -9.49
C SER A 48 -4.52 -6.41 -10.31
N VAL A 49 -3.95 -5.29 -10.73
CA VAL A 49 -4.53 -4.37 -11.70
C VAL A 49 -3.70 -4.44 -12.97
N ASP A 50 -4.38 -4.66 -14.09
CA ASP A 50 -3.76 -4.83 -15.39
C ASP A 50 -2.95 -3.58 -15.79
N LYS A 51 -1.71 -3.84 -16.22
CA LYS A 51 -0.76 -2.84 -16.68
C LYS A 51 -1.28 -1.91 -17.77
N VAL A 52 -2.25 -2.37 -18.57
CA VAL A 52 -2.88 -1.55 -19.62
C VAL A 52 -3.62 -0.35 -19.04
N ILE A 53 -4.25 -0.50 -17.86
CA ILE A 53 -4.92 0.62 -17.19
C ILE A 53 -3.89 1.59 -16.62
N LEU A 54 -2.91 1.07 -15.89
CA LEU A 54 -1.94 1.89 -15.14
C LEU A 54 -0.78 2.39 -16.00
N LYS A 55 -0.66 1.88 -17.24
CA LYS A 55 0.40 2.16 -18.20
C LYS A 55 1.80 1.90 -17.65
N THR A 56 1.93 0.75 -16.99
CA THR A 56 3.17 0.21 -16.42
C THR A 56 3.73 -0.90 -17.32
N SER A 57 4.98 -1.33 -17.08
CA SER A 57 5.57 -2.49 -17.76
C SER A 57 4.91 -3.82 -17.35
N GLU A 58 4.41 -3.85 -16.12
CA GLU A 58 3.87 -5.03 -15.42
C GLU A 58 2.57 -4.71 -14.69
N ASN A 59 1.81 -5.74 -14.34
CA ASN A 59 0.59 -5.56 -13.56
C ASN A 59 0.95 -5.07 -12.16
N VAL A 60 0.22 -4.10 -11.63
CA VAL A 60 0.47 -3.63 -10.27
C VAL A 60 -0.28 -4.53 -9.30
N ILE A 61 0.42 -5.07 -8.31
CA ILE A 61 -0.15 -5.94 -7.28
C ILE A 61 -0.49 -5.10 -6.05
N PHE A 62 -1.69 -5.29 -5.53
CA PHE A 62 -2.19 -4.63 -4.33
C PHE A 62 -2.52 -5.66 -3.27
N GLY A 63 -2.12 -5.39 -2.02
CA GLY A 63 -2.50 -6.14 -0.83
C GLY A 63 -3.28 -5.27 0.12
N ILE A 64 -4.57 -5.57 0.34
CA ILE A 64 -5.37 -4.90 1.37
C ILE A 64 -5.15 -5.63 2.68
N ILE A 65 -4.55 -4.96 3.66
CA ILE A 65 -4.12 -5.54 4.93
C ILE A 65 -5.09 -5.22 6.05
N TYR A 66 -5.36 -6.23 6.87
CA TYR A 66 -5.96 -6.08 8.18
C TYR A 66 -5.25 -7.01 9.18
N VAL A 67 -4.41 -6.43 10.04
CA VAL A 67 -3.76 -7.12 11.16
C VAL A 67 -4.49 -6.72 12.44
N PRO A 68 -5.14 -7.65 13.18
CA PRO A 68 -5.79 -7.32 14.44
C PRO A 68 -4.80 -6.73 15.47
N PRO A 69 -5.24 -5.83 16.36
CA PRO A 69 -4.33 -5.23 17.35
C PRO A 69 -3.73 -6.27 18.29
N GLU A 70 -2.57 -5.97 18.88
CA GLU A 70 -1.82 -6.86 19.79
C GLU A 70 -2.66 -7.37 20.97
N SER A 71 -3.63 -6.56 21.43
CA SER A 71 -4.54 -6.90 22.53
C SER A 71 -5.73 -7.76 22.12
N SER A 72 -5.91 -8.04 20.82
CA SER A 72 -7.03 -8.81 20.29
C SER A 72 -6.82 -10.31 20.47
N ASN A 73 -7.89 -11.04 20.77
CA ASN A 73 -7.89 -12.51 20.74
C ASN A 73 -7.61 -13.09 19.33
N TYR A 74 -7.71 -12.26 18.29
CA TYR A 74 -7.40 -12.63 16.90
C TYR A 74 -5.98 -12.20 16.48
N SER A 75 -5.19 -11.64 17.40
CA SER A 75 -3.82 -11.26 17.13
C SER A 75 -2.97 -12.48 16.81
N SER A 76 -2.05 -12.33 15.86
CA SER A 76 -1.02 -13.33 15.57
C SER A 76 0.34 -12.66 15.62
N VAL A 77 1.25 -13.24 16.39
CA VAL A 77 2.65 -12.78 16.41
C VAL A 77 3.34 -13.02 15.08
N ASP A 78 2.84 -13.96 14.27
CA ASP A 78 3.41 -14.33 12.98
C ASP A 78 2.77 -13.56 11.81
N ALA A 79 1.83 -12.65 12.07
CA ALA A 79 1.07 -11.95 11.03
C ALA A 79 1.98 -11.29 9.98
N PHE A 80 3.00 -10.53 10.41
CA PHE A 80 3.93 -9.86 9.49
C PHE A 80 4.80 -10.85 8.71
N SER A 81 5.23 -11.95 9.33
CA SER A 81 6.00 -12.99 8.65
C SER A 81 5.16 -13.74 7.60
N GLU A 82 3.88 -14.01 7.88
CA GLU A 82 2.96 -14.58 6.88
C GLU A 82 2.72 -13.63 5.70
N ILE A 83 2.57 -12.33 5.98
CA ILE A 83 2.43 -11.28 4.95
C ILE A 83 3.69 -11.23 4.08
N GLU A 84 4.86 -11.21 4.71
CA GLU A 84 6.16 -11.13 4.04
C GLU A 84 6.41 -12.33 3.12
N LEU A 85 6.10 -13.55 3.57
CA LEU A 85 6.24 -14.75 2.75
C LEU A 85 5.37 -14.70 1.47
N GLU A 86 4.16 -14.13 1.56
CA GLU A 86 3.32 -13.93 0.37
C GLU A 86 3.82 -12.79 -0.50
N PHE A 87 4.25 -11.69 0.10
CA PHE A 87 4.88 -10.57 -0.61
C PHE A 87 6.06 -11.07 -1.45
N GLN A 88 7.01 -11.81 -0.86
CA GLN A 88 8.20 -12.32 -1.56
C GLN A 88 7.85 -13.27 -2.71
N ARG A 89 6.76 -14.03 -2.61
CA ARG A 89 6.27 -14.86 -3.72
C ARG A 89 5.70 -14.01 -4.85
N LEU A 90 4.97 -12.95 -4.52
CA LEU A 90 4.32 -12.06 -5.49
C LEU A 90 5.30 -11.09 -6.15
N ASN A 91 6.33 -10.65 -5.43
CA ASN A 91 7.39 -9.76 -5.92
C ASN A 91 8.19 -10.39 -7.08
N LYS A 92 8.17 -11.72 -7.22
CA LYS A 92 8.73 -12.42 -8.38
C LYS A 92 7.94 -12.21 -9.68
N ASN A 93 6.68 -11.80 -9.57
CA ASN A 93 5.78 -11.62 -10.71
C ASN A 93 5.58 -10.15 -11.08
N SER A 94 5.78 -9.24 -10.13
CA SER A 94 5.90 -7.82 -10.44
C SER A 94 6.67 -7.05 -9.39
N GLU A 95 7.45 -6.09 -9.86
CA GLU A 95 8.14 -5.12 -9.01
C GLU A 95 7.23 -3.96 -8.56
N PHE A 96 6.02 -3.83 -9.12
CA PHE A 96 5.04 -2.81 -8.70
C PHE A 96 4.09 -3.38 -7.66
N ILE A 97 4.43 -3.24 -6.37
CA ILE A 97 3.59 -3.75 -5.27
C ILE A 97 3.21 -2.62 -4.31
N CYS A 98 1.92 -2.56 -3.98
CA CYS A 98 1.31 -1.65 -3.02
C CYS A 98 0.59 -2.43 -1.90
N LEU A 99 0.95 -2.19 -0.66
CA LEU A 99 0.25 -2.70 0.52
C LEU A 99 -0.48 -1.54 1.18
N LEU A 100 -1.74 -1.73 1.53
CA LEU A 100 -2.52 -0.70 2.18
C LEU A 100 -3.54 -1.25 3.15
N GLY A 101 -3.80 -0.53 4.24
CA GLY A 101 -4.83 -0.88 5.22
C GLY A 101 -4.35 -0.82 6.67
N ASP A 102 -5.19 -1.32 7.57
CA ASP A 102 -4.96 -1.29 9.01
C ASP A 102 -3.98 -2.40 9.42
N MET A 103 -2.77 -1.99 9.79
CA MET A 103 -1.72 -2.90 10.22
C MET A 103 -1.63 -2.98 11.76
N ASN A 104 -2.38 -2.15 12.50
CA ASN A 104 -2.26 -1.96 13.95
C ASN A 104 -0.80 -1.83 14.47
N ALA A 105 0.10 -1.43 13.58
CA ALA A 105 1.52 -1.23 13.83
C ALA A 105 1.71 0.26 14.11
N ARG A 106 2.36 0.61 15.23
CA ARG A 106 2.75 1.99 15.51
C ARG A 106 4.25 2.06 15.32
N THR A 107 4.69 2.70 14.25
CA THR A 107 6.12 2.73 13.87
C THR A 107 6.86 3.95 14.41
N GLY A 108 6.15 4.91 15.00
CA GLY A 108 6.71 6.22 15.32
C GLY A 108 7.32 6.87 14.06
N ILE A 109 8.53 7.41 14.24
CA ILE A 109 9.38 7.96 13.18
C ILE A 109 10.55 7.02 12.82
N LEU A 110 10.46 5.72 13.15
CA LEU A 110 11.51 4.78 12.79
C LEU A 110 11.74 4.78 11.26
N PRO A 111 13.00 4.77 10.81
CA PRO A 111 13.32 4.66 9.40
C PRO A 111 12.94 3.27 8.90
N ASP A 112 12.28 3.25 7.75
CA ASP A 112 11.84 2.09 6.98
C ASP A 112 12.87 1.64 5.94
N TYR A 113 14.08 2.21 5.99
CA TYR A 113 15.20 1.91 5.09
C TYR A 113 16.48 1.63 5.87
N VAL A 114 17.48 1.12 5.16
CA VAL A 114 18.85 0.96 5.63
C VAL A 114 19.69 2.04 4.96
N ASP A 115 20.41 2.86 5.73
CA ASP A 115 21.35 3.84 5.18
C ASP A 115 22.77 3.27 5.27
N LEU A 116 23.28 2.77 4.15
CA LEU A 116 24.64 2.20 4.08
C LEU A 116 25.73 3.27 4.21
N ASN A 117 25.39 4.55 4.01
CA ASN A 117 26.32 5.67 4.11
C ASN A 117 26.32 6.30 5.52
N ALA A 118 25.38 5.93 6.38
CA ALA A 118 25.49 6.23 7.80
C ALA A 118 26.61 5.34 8.35
N ASN A 119 27.68 5.96 8.87
CA ASN A 119 28.87 5.30 9.43
C ASN A 119 28.56 4.46 10.70
N ASP A 120 27.60 3.55 10.64
CA ASP A 120 27.39 2.55 11.68
C ASP A 120 28.38 1.42 11.42
N ASP A 121 29.26 1.18 12.40
CA ASP A 121 30.32 0.14 12.48
C ASP A 121 29.83 -1.32 12.25
N PHE A 122 28.59 -1.52 11.82
CA PHE A 122 27.95 -2.82 11.67
C PHE A 122 28.32 -3.57 10.37
N PHE A 123 28.89 -2.88 9.38
CA PHE A 123 29.09 -3.43 8.04
C PHE A 123 30.48 -4.01 7.76
N GLU A 124 31.47 -3.90 8.67
CA GLU A 124 32.80 -4.46 8.42
C GLU A 124 32.85 -6.01 8.41
N GLN A 125 31.78 -6.73 8.81
CA GLN A 125 31.86 -8.18 9.01
C GLN A 125 30.96 -9.06 8.13
N ASN A 126 30.07 -8.51 7.30
CA ASN A 126 29.24 -9.34 6.41
C ASN A 126 29.21 -8.78 4.99
N VAL A 127 30.12 -9.28 4.15
CA VAL A 127 30.13 -9.10 2.70
C VAL A 127 28.94 -9.90 2.12
N LEU A 128 27.73 -9.39 2.32
CA LEU A 128 26.55 -9.77 1.56
C LEU A 128 26.41 -8.81 0.38
N ASP A 129 25.94 -9.35 -0.75
CA ASP A 129 25.84 -8.69 -2.04
C ASP A 129 25.16 -7.31 -1.89
N ILE A 130 25.95 -6.23 -2.07
CA ILE A 130 25.56 -4.84 -1.81
C ILE A 130 24.35 -4.41 -2.67
N SER A 131 24.02 -5.21 -3.70
CA SER A 131 22.92 -5.00 -4.64
C SER A 131 21.51 -5.25 -4.08
N GLU A 132 21.36 -5.86 -2.90
CA GLU A 132 20.03 -6.22 -2.34
C GLU A 132 19.53 -5.27 -1.22
N PHE A 133 20.29 -4.24 -0.83
CA PHE A 133 19.85 -3.31 0.22
C PHE A 133 18.84 -2.28 -0.29
N THR A 134 18.02 -1.78 0.64
CA THR A 134 17.07 -0.69 0.38
C THR A 134 17.82 0.54 -0.13
N ASP A 135 17.72 0.81 -1.43
CA ASP A 135 18.37 1.96 -2.05
C ASP A 135 17.65 3.25 -1.66
N VAL A 136 17.99 3.80 -0.50
CA VAL A 136 17.43 5.06 0.01
C VAL A 136 17.65 6.22 -0.97
N THR A 137 18.62 6.14 -1.88
CA THR A 137 18.90 7.21 -2.84
C THR A 137 17.75 7.44 -3.82
N ILE A 138 16.88 6.43 -4.04
CA ILE A 138 15.66 6.61 -4.83
C ILE A 138 14.75 7.69 -4.24
N LEU A 139 14.72 7.85 -2.91
CA LEU A 139 13.95 8.91 -2.28
C LEU A 139 14.52 10.28 -2.64
N ASP A 140 15.85 10.42 -2.67
CA ASP A 140 16.52 11.67 -3.01
C ASP A 140 16.31 12.03 -4.49
N ASP A 141 16.47 11.05 -5.38
CA ASP A 141 16.24 11.19 -6.83
C ASP A 141 14.80 11.65 -7.14
N MET A 142 13.85 11.21 -6.32
CA MET A 142 12.45 11.60 -6.41
C MET A 142 12.11 12.90 -5.67
N GLY A 143 13.07 13.51 -4.97
CA GLY A 143 12.85 14.70 -4.15
C GLY A 143 11.90 14.45 -2.97
N LEU A 144 11.92 13.24 -2.42
CA LEU A 144 11.16 12.83 -1.24
C LEU A 144 12.04 12.88 0.01
N SER A 145 11.42 13.20 1.14
CA SER A 145 12.12 13.19 2.44
C SER A 145 12.44 11.76 2.86
N ARG A 146 13.70 11.52 3.25
CA ARG A 146 14.10 10.26 3.89
C ARG A 146 13.32 10.04 5.19
N LEU A 147 13.16 11.09 6.02
CA LEU A 147 12.39 11.02 7.26
C LEU A 147 10.88 11.21 7.01
N ARG A 148 10.06 10.42 7.70
CA ARG A 148 8.59 10.55 7.68
C ARG A 148 8.13 11.54 8.74
N ASN A 149 7.19 12.39 8.38
CA ASN A 149 6.45 13.18 9.36
C ASN A 149 5.34 12.34 9.98
N SER A 150 5.26 12.30 11.30
CA SER A 150 4.22 11.55 12.01
C SER A 150 3.88 12.24 13.33
N PRO A 151 2.59 12.39 13.66
CA PRO A 151 2.16 12.85 14.98
C PRO A 151 2.23 11.71 16.01
N ASP A 152 2.27 10.46 15.54
CA ASP A 152 2.41 9.27 16.37
C ASP A 152 3.90 9.03 16.65
N THR A 153 4.28 9.11 17.92
CA THR A 153 5.65 8.86 18.41
C THR A 153 5.79 7.50 19.10
N VAL A 154 4.70 6.75 19.23
CA VAL A 154 4.70 5.46 19.92
C VAL A 154 5.21 4.37 18.99
N ILE A 155 5.99 3.45 19.56
CA ILE A 155 6.49 2.26 18.86
C ILE A 155 5.98 1.02 19.59
N ASN A 156 5.22 0.16 18.92
CA ASN A 156 4.81 -1.15 19.45
C ASN A 156 5.55 -2.32 18.77
N SER A 157 5.27 -3.56 19.16
CA SER A 157 6.00 -4.72 18.63
C SER A 157 5.68 -4.95 17.14
N PHE A 158 4.44 -4.73 16.73
CA PHE A 158 4.03 -4.73 15.32
C PHE A 158 4.68 -3.61 14.51
N GLY A 159 4.87 -2.43 15.10
CA GLY A 159 5.64 -1.35 14.50
C GLY A 159 7.06 -1.75 14.15
N ARG A 160 7.75 -2.43 15.07
CA ARG A 160 9.11 -2.94 14.81
C ARG A 160 9.11 -3.99 13.69
N LYS A 161 8.13 -4.90 13.69
CA LYS A 161 7.98 -5.93 12.64
C LYS A 161 7.69 -5.33 11.26
N LEU A 162 6.82 -4.33 11.18
CA LEU A 162 6.55 -3.60 9.94
C LEU A 162 7.82 -2.90 9.42
N ILE A 163 8.60 -2.27 10.31
CA ILE A 163 9.86 -1.63 9.92
C ILE A 163 10.89 -2.65 9.42
N SER A 164 11.05 -3.80 10.10
CA SER A 164 11.90 -4.89 9.60
C SER A 164 11.44 -5.36 8.23
N PHE A 165 10.15 -5.68 8.09
CA PHE A 165 9.56 -6.10 6.81
C PHE A 165 9.84 -5.08 5.69
N CYS A 166 9.77 -3.77 5.97
CA CYS A 166 10.09 -2.75 4.99
C CYS A 166 11.56 -2.77 4.56
N LYS A 167 12.48 -2.80 5.54
CA LYS A 167 13.93 -2.82 5.29
C LYS A 167 14.38 -4.05 4.54
N ASP A 168 13.83 -5.21 4.91
CA ASP A 168 14.21 -6.51 4.37
C ASP A 168 13.72 -6.69 2.92
N ASN A 169 12.77 -5.86 2.47
CA ASN A 169 12.12 -5.99 1.16
C ASN A 169 12.15 -4.71 0.31
N ASN A 170 12.98 -3.71 0.67
CA ASN A 170 13.08 -2.42 -0.03
C ASN A 170 11.73 -1.74 -0.25
N LEU A 171 10.92 -1.70 0.81
CA LEU A 171 9.61 -1.06 0.82
C LEU A 171 9.65 0.27 1.58
N PHE A 172 8.87 1.23 1.10
CA PHE A 172 8.75 2.53 1.70
C PHE A 172 7.33 2.78 2.17
N ILE A 173 7.19 3.29 3.39
CA ILE A 173 5.95 3.82 3.97
C ILE A 173 5.70 5.21 3.37
N PHE A 174 4.51 5.43 2.81
CA PHE A 174 4.17 6.68 2.13
C PHE A 174 3.63 7.74 3.10
N ASN A 175 3.05 7.30 4.22
CA ASN A 175 2.55 8.17 5.28
C ASN A 175 3.62 9.12 5.78
N GLY A 176 3.30 10.41 5.81
CA GLY A 176 4.25 11.45 6.23
C GLY A 176 5.30 11.83 5.21
N ARG A 177 5.26 11.28 3.98
CA ARG A 177 6.34 11.41 2.98
C ARG A 177 5.86 11.80 1.59
N VAL A 178 4.71 11.28 1.16
CA VAL A 178 4.23 11.41 -0.22
C VAL A 178 2.99 12.31 -0.29
N GLY A 179 2.87 13.07 -1.38
CA GLY A 179 1.67 13.85 -1.69
C GLY A 179 1.33 14.92 -0.65
N LYS A 180 0.03 15.12 -0.43
CA LYS A 180 -0.52 16.03 0.58
C LYS A 180 -0.24 15.59 2.01
N ASP A 181 -0.09 14.29 2.26
CA ASP A 181 0.23 13.76 3.60
C ASP A 181 1.71 13.95 4.01
N LYS A 182 2.50 14.73 3.24
CA LYS A 182 3.83 15.18 3.68
C LYS A 182 3.82 15.87 5.04
N ILE A 183 2.71 16.44 5.47
CA ILE A 183 2.57 17.05 6.79
C ILE A 183 2.52 16.03 7.94
N GLY A 184 2.21 14.76 7.64
CA GLY A 184 2.06 13.69 8.63
C GLY A 184 0.76 13.80 9.40
N MET A 185 -0.34 13.29 8.84
CA MET A 185 -1.63 13.21 9.54
C MET A 185 -1.80 11.87 10.28
N SER A 186 -2.61 11.88 11.33
CA SER A 186 -3.02 10.65 12.00
C SER A 186 -4.05 9.89 11.17
N THR A 187 -3.95 8.57 11.18
CA THR A 187 -4.91 7.70 10.47
C THR A 187 -6.06 7.26 11.38
N SER A 188 -6.00 7.61 12.66
CA SER A 188 -7.05 7.33 13.63
C SER A 188 -7.47 8.59 14.40
N LYS A 189 -8.65 8.52 15.00
CA LYS A 189 -9.18 9.52 15.94
C LYS A 189 -8.26 9.77 17.15
N ASN A 190 -7.40 8.82 17.53
CA ASN A 190 -6.58 8.89 18.74
C ASN A 190 -5.14 9.36 18.46
N ASN A 191 -4.94 10.09 17.36
CA ASN A 191 -3.63 10.55 16.89
C ASN A 191 -2.62 9.43 16.62
N SER A 192 -3.08 8.20 16.38
CA SER A 192 -2.20 7.11 15.95
C SER A 192 -2.10 7.04 14.44
N VAL A 193 -0.99 6.50 13.95
CA VAL A 193 -0.79 6.11 12.55
C VAL A 193 -0.69 4.60 12.55
N ILE A 194 -1.75 3.94 12.09
CA ILE A 194 -1.88 2.47 12.06
C ILE A 194 -2.38 1.94 10.71
N ASP A 195 -2.98 2.82 9.90
CA ASP A 195 -3.35 2.56 8.53
C ASP A 195 -2.25 3.08 7.61
N TYR A 196 -1.62 2.20 6.85
CA TYR A 196 -0.48 2.58 6.03
C TYR A 196 -0.78 2.44 4.54
N VAL A 197 -0.06 3.21 3.73
CA VAL A 197 0.29 2.81 2.38
C VAL A 197 1.80 2.53 2.38
N VAL A 198 2.17 1.33 1.95
CA VAL A 198 3.54 0.86 1.83
C VAL A 198 3.75 0.35 0.41
N GLY A 199 4.87 0.62 -0.22
CA GLY A 199 5.10 0.14 -1.58
C GLY A 199 6.56 0.06 -1.97
N THR A 200 6.80 -0.63 -3.08
CA THR A 200 8.13 -0.74 -3.69
C THR A 200 8.60 0.60 -4.24
N SER A 201 9.91 0.74 -4.43
CA SER A 201 10.53 1.89 -5.08
C SER A 201 9.97 2.17 -6.48
N LEU A 202 9.68 1.13 -7.28
CA LEU A 202 9.05 1.29 -8.58
C LEU A 202 7.60 1.78 -8.50
N LEU A 203 6.84 1.37 -7.48
CA LEU A 203 5.51 1.92 -7.25
C LEU A 203 5.56 3.42 -6.98
N LEU A 204 6.52 3.89 -6.17
CA LEU A 204 6.67 5.33 -5.86
C LEU A 204 6.71 6.18 -7.15
N GLN A 205 7.40 5.72 -8.19
CA GLN A 205 7.55 6.45 -9.46
C GLN A 205 6.22 6.73 -10.18
N ILE A 206 5.18 5.94 -9.91
CA ILE A 206 3.84 6.13 -10.49
C ILE A 206 2.86 6.76 -9.50
N VAL A 207 3.26 7.09 -8.27
CA VAL A 207 2.39 7.78 -7.32
C VAL A 207 2.27 9.26 -7.72
N HIS A 208 1.03 9.74 -7.83
CA HIS A 208 0.73 11.15 -8.07
C HIS A 208 0.60 11.92 -6.76
N ASP A 209 -0.25 11.41 -5.87
CA ASP A 209 -0.65 12.06 -4.63
C ASP A 209 -1.06 11.01 -3.60
N PHE A 210 -0.95 11.38 -2.33
CA PHE A 210 -1.38 10.60 -1.20
C PHE A 210 -1.96 11.55 -0.14
N GLU A 211 -3.18 11.26 0.30
CA GLU A 211 -3.94 12.11 1.20
C GLU A 211 -4.63 11.26 2.27
N ILE A 212 -4.63 11.78 3.49
CA ILE A 212 -5.43 11.25 4.60
C ILE A 212 -6.59 12.22 4.82
N PHE A 213 -7.82 11.73 4.71
CA PHE A 213 -9.00 12.54 4.97
C PHE A 213 -9.25 12.71 6.46
N GLU A 214 -9.92 13.79 6.83
CA GLU A 214 -10.36 13.97 8.22
C GLU A 214 -11.28 12.83 8.67
N PHE A 215 -11.12 12.44 9.95
CA PHE A 215 -11.96 11.44 10.57
C PHE A 215 -13.44 11.83 10.44
N ASN A 216 -14.25 10.89 9.98
CA ASN A 216 -15.70 11.08 9.87
C ASN A 216 -16.43 9.91 10.54
N LYS A 217 -17.16 10.23 11.61
CA LYS A 217 -17.98 9.28 12.39
C LYS A 217 -19.07 8.56 11.59
N LEU A 218 -19.41 9.04 10.39
CA LEU A 218 -20.35 8.37 9.48
C LEU A 218 -19.69 7.21 8.73
N TYR A 219 -18.37 7.22 8.58
CA TYR A 219 -17.61 6.23 7.80
C TYR A 219 -16.84 5.24 8.67
N SER A 220 -16.42 5.66 9.86
CA SER A 220 -15.70 4.79 10.80
C SER A 220 -15.91 5.26 12.24
N ASP A 221 -15.70 4.36 13.19
CA ASP A 221 -15.63 4.62 14.63
C ASP A 221 -14.25 5.14 15.06
N VAL A 222 -13.19 4.74 14.35
CA VAL A 222 -11.80 5.04 14.71
C VAL A 222 -10.97 5.57 13.54
N HIS A 223 -11.17 5.08 12.32
CA HIS A 223 -10.20 5.26 11.22
C HIS A 223 -10.55 6.44 10.30
N SER A 224 -9.51 7.10 9.82
CA SER A 224 -9.54 8.10 8.75
C SER A 224 -9.35 7.41 7.40
N PRO A 225 -10.11 7.79 6.35
CA PRO A 225 -9.90 7.23 5.02
C PRO A 225 -8.56 7.68 4.40
N LEU A 226 -7.86 6.75 3.76
CA LEU A 226 -6.64 6.99 2.99
C LEU A 226 -6.97 7.01 1.49
N ALA A 227 -6.39 7.93 0.73
CA ALA A 227 -6.48 7.96 -0.73
C ALA A 227 -5.11 8.04 -1.38
N LEU A 228 -4.79 7.02 -2.16
CA LEU A 228 -3.62 6.97 -3.04
C LEU A 228 -4.08 7.24 -4.47
N THR A 229 -3.46 8.22 -5.12
CA THR A 229 -3.68 8.52 -6.54
C THR A 229 -2.45 8.09 -7.33
N LEU A 230 -2.66 7.27 -8.36
CA LEU A 230 -1.60 6.86 -9.28
C LEU A 230 -1.67 7.64 -10.59
N ARG A 231 -0.50 7.99 -11.15
CA ARG A 231 -0.37 8.57 -12.48
C ARG A 231 -0.56 7.48 -13.52
N LEU A 232 -1.37 7.78 -14.53
CA LEU A 232 -1.41 6.97 -15.74
C LEU A 232 -0.25 7.44 -16.63
N ASN A 233 0.90 6.77 -16.57
CA ASN A 233 2.08 7.21 -17.32
C ASN A 233 1.85 7.08 -18.83
N ASP A 234 1.67 8.19 -19.55
CA ASP A 234 1.73 8.19 -21.03
C ASP A 234 3.14 7.88 -21.57
N SER A 235 4.15 7.84 -20.70
CA SER A 235 5.57 7.88 -21.04
C SER A 235 6.30 6.53 -21.01
N PHE A 236 5.66 5.41 -20.64
CA PHE A 236 6.29 4.09 -20.81
C PHE A 236 6.18 3.65 -22.27
N SER A 237 7.06 4.18 -23.12
CA SER A 237 7.25 3.71 -24.48
C SER A 237 8.00 2.38 -24.50
N GLY A 238 7.38 1.34 -23.96
CA GLY A 238 7.68 -0.03 -24.38
C GLY A 238 7.31 -0.15 -25.86
N LYS A 239 8.24 -0.67 -26.67
CA LYS A 239 8.10 -0.80 -28.14
C LYS A 239 6.67 -1.17 -28.54
N LYS A 240 6.09 -0.34 -29.42
CA LYS A 240 4.73 -0.48 -29.96
C LYS A 240 4.48 -1.90 -30.47
N SER A 241 3.69 -2.68 -29.74
CA SER A 241 2.91 -3.77 -30.32
C SER A 241 1.56 -3.18 -30.71
N THR A 242 1.28 -3.20 -32.01
CA THR A 242 0.06 -2.69 -32.60
C THR A 242 -1.10 -3.62 -32.27
N ASN A 243 -1.96 -3.23 -31.35
CA ASN A 243 -3.40 -3.56 -31.40
C ASN A 243 -4.19 -2.53 -30.57
N LYS A 244 -4.61 -1.45 -31.25
CA LYS A 244 -5.48 -0.42 -30.68
C LYS A 244 -6.88 -1.01 -30.50
N LYS A 245 -7.27 -1.36 -29.27
CA LYS A 245 -8.68 -1.28 -28.85
C LYS A 245 -8.91 0.14 -28.33
N SER A 246 -9.80 0.86 -28.99
CA SER A 246 -10.17 2.23 -28.61
C SER A 246 -10.94 2.23 -27.29
N PHE A 247 -10.46 3.00 -26.32
CA PHE A 247 -11.21 3.31 -25.09
C PHE A 247 -12.44 4.18 -25.43
N PRO A 248 -13.60 3.94 -24.80
CA PRO A 248 -14.73 4.86 -24.93
C PRO A 248 -14.42 6.20 -24.26
N ARG A 249 -14.56 7.30 -25.01
CA ARG A 249 -14.45 8.67 -24.49
C ARG A 249 -15.53 8.92 -23.44
N ILE A 250 -15.11 9.26 -22.23
CA ILE A 250 -15.98 9.74 -21.15
C ILE A 250 -16.64 11.05 -21.64
N LYS A 251 -17.98 11.08 -21.72
CA LYS A 251 -18.71 12.33 -21.99
C LYS A 251 -18.72 13.18 -20.71
N PRO A 252 -18.32 14.45 -20.77
CA PRO A 252 -18.42 15.33 -19.61
C PRO A 252 -19.90 15.52 -19.21
N TRP A 253 -20.10 15.58 -17.90
CA TRP A 253 -21.40 15.72 -17.25
C TRP A 253 -22.07 17.05 -17.68
N LYS A 254 -23.29 16.98 -18.23
CA LYS A 254 -24.09 18.18 -18.50
C LYS A 254 -24.90 18.51 -17.25
N GLN A 255 -24.68 19.68 -16.66
CA GLN A 255 -25.60 20.23 -15.66
C GLN A 255 -26.95 20.51 -16.33
N GLU A 256 -28.00 19.85 -15.85
CA GLU A 256 -29.37 20.23 -16.18
C GLU A 256 -29.67 21.59 -15.55
N LYS A 257 -30.01 22.56 -16.40
CA LYS A 257 -30.55 23.85 -15.95
C LYS A 257 -32.00 23.62 -15.51
N LYS A 258 -32.31 24.00 -14.28
CA LYS A 258 -33.69 24.20 -13.81
C LYS A 258 -34.38 25.29 -14.62
#